data_AF-A0A1Y3UJT4-F1
#
_entry.id   AF-A0A1Y3UJT4-F1
#
_cell.length_a   1.000
_cell.length_b   1.000
_cell.length_c   1.000
_cell.angle_alpha   90.00
_cell.angle_beta   90.00
_cell.angle_gamma   90.00
#
_symmetry.space_group_name_H-M   'P 1'
#
loop_
_entity.id
_entity.type
_entity.pdbx_description
1 polymer ?
#
loop_
_entity_poly.entity_id
_entity_poly.type
_entity_poly.pdbx_seq_one_letter_code
_entity_poly.pdbx_strand_id
1 'polypeptide(L)' 'MERADGVLYAVYRGDELLVLGTLRECAERLGVSEKTVRWLSYPAAHRRAERKPGTMVAEKVDAEELDA' A
#
# COMPACT_ATOMS: atom_id res chain seq x y z
N MET A 1 5.19 10.48 24.27
CA MET A 1 4.57 9.29 23.64
C MET A 1 3.80 9.82 22.45
N GLU A 2 4.52 10.14 21.39
CA GLU A 2 3.96 10.86 20.25
C GLU A 2 4.42 10.13 19.00
N ARG A 3 3.49 9.35 18.48
CA ARG A 3 3.49 8.76 17.15
C ARG A 3 2.02 8.67 16.80
N ALA A 4 1.46 9.80 16.37
CA ALA A 4 0.23 9.78 15.59
C ALA A 4 0.61 9.38 14.15
N ASP A 5 1.30 8.24 14.01
CA ASP A 5 1.76 7.71 12.73
C ASP A 5 0.55 7.06 12.06
N GLY A 6 -0.24 7.87 11.38
CA GLY A 6 -1.18 7.36 10.39
C GLY A 6 -0.38 6.73 9.26
N VAL A 7 -0.05 5.44 9.37
CA VAL A 7 0.68 4.71 8.32
C VAL A 7 -0.09 4.83 7.02
N LEU A 8 0.53 5.45 6.02
CA LEU A 8 0.01 5.53 4.68
C LEU A 8 0.48 4.34 3.86
N TYR A 9 -0.33 3.99 2.88
CA TYR A 9 -0.09 2.91 1.95
C TYR A 9 -0.22 3.46 0.54
N ALA A 10 0.81 3.25 -0.27
CA ALA A 10 0.78 3.48 -1.71
C ALA A 10 0.56 2.13 -2.40
N VAL A 11 -0.59 1.95 -3.05
CA VAL A 11 -0.89 0.71 -3.78
C VAL A 11 -0.58 0.91 -5.26
N TYR A 12 0.28 0.05 -5.79
CA TYR A 12 0.71 0.05 -7.18
C TYR A 12 0.19 -1.16 -7.94
N ARG A 13 0.11 -1.05 -9.27
CA ARG A 13 -0.06 -2.15 -10.21
C ARG A 13 0.96 -2.01 -11.33
N GLY A 14 2.06 -2.76 -11.24
CA GLY A 14 3.22 -2.46 -12.07
C GLY A 14 3.75 -1.08 -11.68
N ASP A 15 3.92 -0.18 -12.66
CA ASP A 15 4.43 1.18 -12.44
C ASP A 15 3.32 2.22 -12.17
N GLU A 16 2.05 1.80 -12.21
CA GLU A 16 0.90 2.68 -12.00
C GLU A 16 0.53 2.77 -10.51
N LEU A 17 0.50 3.99 -9.97
CA LEU A 17 -0.05 4.26 -8.64
C LEU A 17 -1.59 4.26 -8.71
N LEU A 18 -2.23 3.33 -8.02
CA LEU A 18 -3.69 3.23 -7.97
C LEU A 18 -4.30 4.09 -6.88
N VAL A 19 -3.69 4.10 -5.69
CA VAL A 19 -4.19 4.84 -4.53
C VAL A 19 -3.06 5.09 -3.53
N LEU A 20 -3.10 6.26 -2.90
CA LEU A 20 -2.30 6.62 -1.74
C LEU A 20 -3.25 7.01 -0.62
N GLY A 21 -3.08 6.44 0.57
CA GLY A 21 -3.91 6.77 1.72
C GLY A 21 -3.76 5.76 2.84
N THR A 22 -4.61 5.87 3.86
CA THR A 22 -4.69 4.88 4.94
C THR A 22 -5.19 3.52 4.42
N LEU A 23 -5.05 2.45 5.23
CA LEU A 23 -5.60 1.12 4.90
C LEU A 23 -7.08 1.18 4.49
N ARG A 24 -7.88 1.94 5.24
CA ARG A 24 -9.32 2.09 5.01
C ARG A 24 -9.61 2.79 3.68
N GLU A 25 -8.96 3.91 3.41
CA GLU A 25 -9.16 4.66 2.16
C GLU A 25 -8.73 3.85 0.94
N CYS A 26 -7.61 3.14 1.04
CA CYS A 26 -7.15 2.22 0.01
C CYS A 26 -8.17 1.10 -0.23
N ALA A 27 -8.68 0.49 0.85
CA ALA A 27 -9.66 -0.59 0.78
C ALA A 27 -10.96 -0.14 0.09
N GLU A 28 -11.49 1.01 0.49
CA GLU A 28 -12.70 1.61 -0.08
C GLU A 28 -12.53 1.94 -1.56
N ARG A 29 -11.43 2.59 -1.95
CA ARG A 29 -11.18 2.96 -3.36
C ARG A 29 -10.92 1.77 -4.27
N LEU A 30 -10.29 0.72 -3.75
CA LEU A 30 -9.98 -0.50 -4.52
C LEU A 30 -11.12 -1.53 -4.47
N GLY A 31 -12.14 -1.34 -3.64
CA GLY A 31 -13.21 -2.31 -3.43
C GLY A 31 -12.73 -3.63 -2.81
N VAL A 32 -11.71 -3.58 -1.95
CA VAL A 32 -11.13 -4.75 -1.28
C VAL A 32 -11.19 -4.59 0.25
N SER A 33 -10.81 -5.61 1.00
CA SER A 33 -10.73 -5.51 2.46
C SER A 33 -9.44 -4.80 2.93
N GLU A 34 -9.47 -4.14 4.09
CA GLU A 34 -8.26 -3.59 4.72
C GLU A 34 -7.18 -4.66 4.95
N LYS A 35 -7.60 -5.90 5.27
CA LYS A 35 -6.69 -7.05 5.39
C LYS A 35 -5.99 -7.36 4.08
N THR A 36 -6.68 -7.18 2.95
CA THR A 36 -6.09 -7.33 1.61
C THR A 36 -5.02 -6.27 1.39
N VAL A 37 -5.34 -4.99 1.64
CA VAL A 37 -4.36 -3.90 1.48
C VAL A 37 -3.13 -4.13 2.35
N ARG A 38 -3.32 -4.53 3.61
CA ARG A 38 -2.21 -4.90 4.50
C ARG A 38 -1.41 -6.11 4.00
N TRP A 39 -2.07 -7.09 3.37
CA TRP A 39 -1.39 -8.23 2.77
C TRP A 39 -0.55 -7.84 1.55
N LEU A 40 -1.03 -6.87 0.76
CA LEU A 40 -0.29 -6.34 -0.40
C LEU A 40 1.03 -5.70 -0.01
N SER A 41 1.21 -5.28 1.26
CA SER A 41 2.47 -4.75 1.78
C SER A 41 3.43 -5.81 2.33
N TYR A 42 3.11 -7.09 2.23
CA TYR A 42 4.01 -8.15 2.70
C TYR A 42 4.99 -8.60 1.60
N PRO A 43 6.19 -9.08 1.96
CA PRO A 43 7.17 -9.59 1.00
C PRO A 43 6.63 -10.69 0.06
N ALA A 44 5.61 -11.44 0.50
CA ALA A 44 4.96 -12.46 -0.31
C ALA A 44 4.17 -11.86 -1.49
N ALA A 45 3.57 -10.67 -1.32
CA ALA A 45 2.87 -9.97 -2.39
C ALA A 45 3.86 -9.44 -3.43
N HIS A 46 4.98 -8.87 -2.98
CA HIS A 46 6.09 -8.43 -3.84
C HIS A 46 6.65 -9.56 -4.69
N ARG A 47 6.98 -10.70 -4.09
CA ARG A 47 7.40 -11.91 -4.83
C ARG A 47 6.36 -12.39 -5.85
N ARG A 48 5.07 -12.15 -5.60
CA ARG A 48 4.01 -12.48 -6.57
C ARG A 48 4.02 -11.50 -7.75
N ALA A 49 4.24 -10.21 -7.50
CA ALA A 49 4.35 -9.19 -8.54
C ALA A 49 5.59 -9.38 -9.42
N GLU A 50 6.73 -9.81 -8.85
CA GLU A 50 7.92 -10.19 -9.61
C GLU A 50 7.64 -11.33 -10.61
N ARG A 51 6.88 -12.35 -10.19
CA ARG A 51 6.51 -13.50 -11.04
C ARG A 51 5.39 -13.19 -12.02
N LYS A 52 4.53 -12.24 -11.69
CA LYS A 52 3.37 -11.85 -12.49
C LYS A 52 3.24 -10.32 -12.48
N PRO A 53 3.92 -9.65 -13.44
CA PRO A 53 3.79 -8.21 -13.63
C PRO A 53 2.31 -7.79 -13.76
N GLY A 54 1.95 -6.64 -13.20
CA GLY A 54 0.57 -6.16 -13.14
C GLY A 54 -0.27 -6.75 -11.99
N THR A 55 0.36 -7.49 -11.06
CA THR A 55 -0.25 -7.79 -9.75
C THR A 55 -0.13 -6.56 -8.85
N MET A 56 -1.14 -6.31 -8.01
CA MET A 56 -1.08 -5.20 -7.06
C MET A 56 -0.08 -5.48 -5.93
N VAL A 57 0.60 -4.43 -5.48
CA VAL A 57 1.47 -4.41 -4.30
C VAL A 57 1.23 -3.12 -3.54
N ALA A 58 1.50 -3.11 -2.23
CA ALA A 58 1.39 -1.90 -1.43
C ALA A 58 2.74 -1.60 -0.78
N GLU A 59 3.18 -0.35 -0.81
CA GLU A 59 4.31 0.11 -0.03
C GLU A 59 3.82 0.94 1.15
N LYS A 60 4.45 0.75 2.30
CA LYS A 60 4.22 1.63 3.45
C LYS A 60 4.95 2.93 3.19
N VAL A 61 4.24 4.03 3.37
CA VAL A 61 4.77 5.38 3.24
C VAL A 61 4.67 6.01 4.61
N ASP A 62 5.82 6.33 5.18
CA ASP A 62 5.89 7.12 6.40
C ASP A 62 5.62 8.58 6.02
N ALA A 63 4.56 9.17 6.57
CA ALA A 63 4.13 10.52 6.23
C ALA A 63 5.17 11.60 6.60
N GLU A 64 6.18 11.25 7.40
CA GLU A 64 7.29 12.11 7.82
C GLU A 64 8.39 12.27 6.74
N GLU A 65 8.43 11.41 5.70
CA GLU A 65 9.46 11.45 4.65
C GLU A 65 9.09 12.30 3.41
N LEU A 66 7.89 12.88 3.36
CA LEU A 66 7.44 13.67 2.19
C LEU A 66 7.73 15.18 2.30
N ASP A 67 8.18 15.66 3.46
CA ASP A 67 8.51 17.08 3.72
C ASP A 67 10.01 17.30 4.03
N ALA A 68 10.90 16.34 3.71
CA ALA A 68 12.35 16.43 3.96
C ALA A 68 13.17 16.84 2.71
#